data_AF-A0A838R7R2-F1
#
_entry.id   AF-A0A838R7R2-F1
#
_cell.length_a   1.000
_cell.length_b   1.000
_cell.length_c   1.000
_cell.angle_alpha   90.00
_cell.angle_beta   90.00
_cell.angle_gamma   90.00
#
_symmetry.space_group_name_H-M   'P 1'
#
loop_
_entity.id
_entity.type
_entity.pdbx_description
1 polymer ?
#
loop_
_entity_poly.entity_id
_entity_poly.type
_entity_poly.pdbx_seq_one_letter_code
_entity_poly.pdbx_strand_id
1 'polypeptide(L)'
;MHIYGASQLHGPQSLQGPHWNRPAAPAQGAQPTDQVDISAAAEAAMNASEGGDFRADLVARVRSEIAAGTYETPQKLAMSMDALLDEMG
;
A
#
# COMPACT_ATOMS: atom_id res chain seq x y z
N MET A 1 -5.52 -53.60 -5.00
CA MET A 1 -5.09 -52.32 -5.63
C MET A 1 -6.29 -51.76 -6.36
N HIS A 2 -6.79 -50.59 -5.96
CA HIS A 2 -7.77 -49.84 -6.75
C HIS A 2 -7.28 -48.41 -6.85
N ILE A 3 -6.85 -48.04 -8.06
CA ILE A 3 -6.46 -46.69 -8.43
C ILE A 3 -7.69 -46.09 -9.11
N TYR A 4 -8.31 -45.09 -8.48
CA TYR A 4 -9.35 -44.29 -9.14
C TYR A 4 -8.66 -43.17 -9.92
N GLY A 5 -8.82 -43.23 -11.25
CA GLY A 5 -8.22 -42.31 -12.20
C GLY A 5 -8.84 -40.91 -12.19
N ALA A 6 -8.11 -39.97 -12.80
CA ALA A 6 -8.44 -38.56 -12.89
C ALA A 6 -9.76 -38.30 -13.63
N SER A 7 -10.77 -37.81 -12.90
CA SER A 7 -11.99 -37.24 -13.48
C SER A 7 -12.01 -35.73 -13.28
N GLN A 8 -11.49 -35.05 -14.31
CA GLN A 8 -11.79 -33.71 -14.82
C GLN A 8 -12.76 -32.78 -14.04
N LEU A 9 -12.23 -31.58 -13.74
CA LEU A 9 -12.73 -30.24 -14.13
C LEU A 9 -14.18 -29.81 -13.78
N HIS A 10 -14.31 -28.85 -12.84
CA HIS A 10 -14.93 -27.55 -13.11
C HIS A 10 -14.56 -26.50 -12.04
N GLY A 11 -14.34 -25.25 -12.48
CA GLY A 11 -14.16 -24.06 -11.63
C GLY A 11 -15.48 -23.59 -11.00
N PRO A 12 -15.48 -22.49 -10.23
CA PRO A 12 -16.53 -22.19 -9.27
C PRO A 12 -17.83 -21.76 -9.96
N GLN A 13 -18.95 -22.35 -9.55
CA GLN A 13 -20.25 -21.68 -9.59
C GLN A 13 -20.97 -21.86 -8.25
N SER A 14 -21.09 -20.77 -7.51
CA SER A 14 -21.94 -20.66 -6.33
C SER A 14 -23.38 -20.39 -6.77
N LEU A 15 -24.26 -21.35 -6.53
CA LEU A 15 -25.70 -21.15 -6.64
C LEU A 15 -26.23 -20.62 -5.30
N GLN A 16 -26.50 -19.32 -5.26
CA GLN A 16 -27.10 -18.64 -4.11
C GLN A 16 -28.63 -18.82 -4.15
N GLY A 17 -29.15 -19.79 -3.38
CA GLY A 17 -30.59 -19.94 -3.15
C GLY A 17 -31.11 -18.93 -2.10
N PRO A 18 -32.43 -18.65 -2.05
CA PRO A 18 -32.99 -17.70 -1.10
C PRO A 18 -32.80 -18.17 0.36
N HIS A 19 -31.89 -17.48 1.06
CA HIS A 19 -31.69 -17.35 2.50
C HIS A 19 -32.35 -18.38 3.45
N TRP A 20 -31.77 -19.56 3.59
CA TRP A 20 -31.86 -20.28 4.87
C TRP A 20 -30.64 -19.91 5.72
N ASN A 21 -30.90 -19.42 6.93
CA ASN A 21 -29.89 -18.98 7.90
C ASN A 21 -29.00 -20.16 8.30
N ARG A 22 -27.96 -20.44 7.51
CA ARG A 22 -26.92 -21.42 7.82
C ARG A 22 -25.82 -20.70 8.59
N PRO A 23 -25.49 -21.12 9.82
CA PRO A 23 -24.33 -20.58 10.52
C PRO A 23 -23.08 -20.84 9.67
N ALA A 24 -22.30 -19.80 9.42
CA ALA A 24 -21.05 -19.89 8.69
C ALA A 24 -20.12 -20.90 9.40
N ALA A 25 -19.60 -21.88 8.66
CA ALA A 25 -18.53 -22.72 9.19
C ALA A 25 -17.32 -21.82 9.48
N PRO A 26 -16.61 -22.02 10.61
CA PRO A 26 -15.41 -21.24 10.90
C PRO A 26 -14.40 -21.47 9.78
N ALA A 27 -13.91 -20.39 9.17
CA ALA A 27 -12.91 -20.45 8.11
C ALA A 27 -11.69 -21.24 8.61
N GLN A 28 -11.48 -22.45 8.08
CA GLN A 28 -10.32 -23.24 8.41
C GLN A 28 -9.09 -22.64 7.73
N GLY A 29 -8.17 -22.13 8.57
CA GLY A 29 -6.79 -21.83 8.20
C GLY A 29 -6.58 -20.40 7.74
N ALA A 30 -6.21 -19.52 8.68
CA ALA A 30 -5.45 -18.33 8.33
C ALA A 30 -4.18 -18.81 7.60
N GLN A 31 -4.01 -18.37 6.35
CA GLN A 31 -2.76 -18.60 5.62
C GLN A 31 -1.64 -17.90 6.41
N PRO A 32 -0.44 -18.49 6.51
CA PRO A 32 0.69 -17.82 7.14
C PRO A 32 0.91 -16.47 6.45
N THR A 33 0.75 -15.40 7.22
CA THR A 33 0.96 -14.04 6.74
C THR A 33 2.44 -13.73 6.82
N ASP A 34 3.01 -13.24 5.73
CA ASP A 34 4.37 -12.72 5.75
C ASP A 34 4.45 -11.52 6.71
N GLN A 35 5.46 -11.49 7.58
CA GLN A 35 5.67 -10.43 8.57
C GLN A 35 7.00 -9.74 8.31
N VAL A 36 6.94 -8.42 8.24
CA VAL A 36 8.13 -7.57 8.13
C VAL A 36 8.48 -7.07 9.53
N ASP A 37 9.65 -7.47 10.03
CA ASP A 37 10.22 -6.95 11.26
C ASP A 37 11.32 -5.92 10.93
N ILE A 38 11.19 -4.72 11.48
CA ILE A 38 12.19 -3.66 11.33
C ILE A 38 13.21 -3.76 12.46
N SER A 39 14.50 -3.63 12.12
CA SER A 39 15.55 -3.68 13.14
C SER A 39 15.51 -2.45 14.06
N ALA A 40 15.83 -2.64 15.35
CA ALA A 40 15.90 -1.53 16.31
C ALA A 40 16.86 -0.40 15.88
N ALA A 41 17.92 -0.73 15.13
CA ALA A 41 18.82 0.27 14.56
C ALA A 41 18.15 1.11 13.46
N ALA A 42 17.33 0.49 12.61
CA ALA A 42 16.55 1.19 11.60
C ALA A 42 15.45 2.06 12.24
N GLU A 43 14.79 1.58 13.28
CA GLU A 43 13.84 2.39 14.06
C GLU A 43 14.50 3.63 14.67
N ALA A 44 15.68 3.46 15.29
CA ALA A 44 16.43 4.58 15.83
C ALA A 44 16.86 5.60 14.76
N ALA A 45 17.27 5.12 13.58
CA ALA A 45 17.64 5.99 12.45
C ALA A 45 16.44 6.77 11.90
N MET A 46 15.28 6.13 11.74
CA MET A 46 14.05 6.81 11.29
C MET A 46 13.63 7.92 12.24
N ASN A 47 13.61 7.64 13.55
CA ASN A 47 13.29 8.64 14.58
C ASN A 47 14.29 9.80 14.59
N ALA A 48 15.57 9.54 14.31
CA ALA A 48 16.59 10.58 14.21
C ALA A 48 16.40 11.47 12.96
N SER A 49 15.97 10.89 11.84
CA SER A 49 15.65 11.62 10.61
C SER A 49 14.34 12.40 10.68
N GLU A 50 13.34 11.91 11.40
CA GLU A 50 12.05 12.60 11.62
C GLU A 50 12.14 13.79 12.58
N GLY A 51 13.29 14.02 13.24
CA GLY A 51 13.50 15.11 14.19
C GLY A 51 13.51 16.52 13.60
N GLY A 52 13.21 16.69 12.30
CA GLY A 52 13.07 18.00 11.67
C GLY A 52 11.79 18.69 12.13
N ASP A 53 11.90 19.93 12.61
CA ASP A 53 10.73 20.71 13.05
C ASP A 53 9.71 20.87 11.91
N PHE A 54 8.42 20.70 12.24
CA PHE A 54 7.34 20.81 11.26
C PHE A 54 7.18 22.27 10.83
N ARG A 55 7.55 22.57 9.58
CA ARG A 55 7.50 23.91 9.01
C ARG A 55 6.09 24.31 8.56
N ALA A 56 5.19 24.51 9.52
CA ALA A 56 3.79 24.87 9.28
C ALA A 56 3.62 26.07 8.35
N ASP A 57 4.45 27.12 8.51
CA ASP A 57 4.40 28.32 7.68
C ASP A 57 4.72 28.05 6.21
N LEU A 58 5.71 27.17 5.95
CA LEU A 58 6.06 26.77 4.59
C LEU A 58 4.90 26.02 3.95
N VAL A 59 4.29 25.09 4.70
CA VAL A 59 3.14 24.32 4.22
C VAL A 59 1.96 25.25 3.91
N ALA A 60 1.65 26.21 4.77
CA ALA A 60 0.58 27.17 4.54
C ALA A 60 0.82 28.01 3.28
N ARG A 61 2.04 28.50 3.09
CA ARG A 61 2.43 29.25 1.89
C ARG A 61 2.30 28.41 0.62
N VAL A 62 2.86 27.20 0.62
CA VAL A 62 2.81 26.29 -0.54
C VAL A 62 1.36 25.95 -0.90
N ARG A 63 0.50 25.66 0.09
CA ARG A 63 -0.93 25.43 -0.13
C ARG A 63 -1.61 26.63 -0.80
N SER A 64 -1.28 27.86 -0.36
CA SER A 64 -1.81 29.08 -0.98
C SER A 64 -1.34 29.24 -2.42
N GLU A 65 -0.06 29.00 -2.72
CA GLU A 65 0.49 29.07 -4.09
C GLU A 65 -0.15 28.04 -5.02
N ILE A 66 -0.44 26.84 -4.52
CA ILE A 66 -1.13 25.78 -5.26
C ILE A 66 -2.57 26.18 -5.54
N ALA A 67 -3.29 26.68 -4.53
CA ALA A 67 -4.67 27.15 -4.69
C ALA A 67 -4.78 28.31 -5.69
N ALA A 68 -3.77 29.18 -5.74
CA ALA A 68 -3.67 30.28 -6.70
C ALA A 68 -3.22 29.82 -8.10
N GLY A 69 -2.78 28.57 -8.27
CA GLY A 69 -2.23 28.05 -9.53
C GLY A 69 -0.85 28.62 -9.90
N THR A 70 -0.17 29.30 -8.98
CA THR A 70 1.15 29.92 -9.21
C THR A 70 2.32 29.07 -8.74
N TYR A 71 2.03 27.90 -8.16
CA TYR A 71 3.06 27.00 -7.65
C TYR A 71 3.87 26.35 -8.78
N GLU A 72 3.21 25.95 -9.86
CA GLU A 72 3.83 25.24 -10.98
C GLU A 72 4.52 26.23 -11.92
N THR A 73 5.85 26.20 -11.91
CA THR A 73 6.68 26.95 -12.85
C THR A 73 7.53 25.99 -13.68
N PRO A 74 7.90 26.33 -14.92
CA PRO A 74 8.76 25.48 -15.74
C PRO A 74 10.09 25.11 -15.04
N GLN A 75 10.64 26.04 -14.26
CA GLN A 75 11.87 25.83 -13.51
C GLN A 75 11.69 24.83 -12.36
N LYS A 76 10.60 24.93 -11.59
CA LYS A 76 10.28 23.97 -10.52
C LYS A 76 10.03 22.58 -11.10
N LEU A 77 9.35 22.48 -12.24
CA LEU A 77 9.07 21.21 -12.91
C LEU A 77 10.34 20.51 -13.39
N ALA A 78 11.26 21.26 -14.02
CA ALA A 78 12.57 20.71 -14.44
C ALA A 78 13.36 20.17 -13.24
N MET A 79 13.48 20.97 -12.17
CA MET A 79 14.17 20.55 -10.94
C MET A 79 13.50 19.33 -10.28
N SER A 80 12.17 19.25 -10.29
CA SER A 80 11.44 18.10 -9.73
C SER A 80 11.70 16.83 -10.55
N MET A 81 11.81 16.96 -11.87
CA MET A 81 12.13 15.85 -12.77
C MET A 81 13.55 15.34 -12.53
N ASP A 82 14.53 16.24 -12.43
CA ASP A 82 15.92 15.87 -12.15
C ASP A 82 16.04 15.16 -10.80
N ALA A 83 15.40 15.69 -9.75
CA ALA A 83 15.41 15.07 -8.42
C ALA A 83 14.75 13.69 -8.40
N LEU A 84 13.66 13.50 -9.15
CA LEU A 84 13.00 12.21 -9.29
C LEU A 84 13.91 11.17 -9.98
N LEU A 85 14.64 11.58 -11.02
CA LEU A 85 15.58 10.72 -11.71
C LEU A 85 16.76 10.33 -10.82
N ASP A 86 17.28 11.26 -10.03
CA ASP A 86 18.32 11.01 -9.04
C ASP A 86 17.86 10.03 -7.95
N GLU A 87 16.59 10.08 -7.52
CA GLU A 87 16.05 9.15 -6.50
C GLU A 87 15.83 7.73 -7.04
N MET A 88 15.62 7.57 -8.36
CA MET A 88 15.45 6.25 -8.99
C MET A 88 16.77 5.60 -9.43
N GLY A 89 17.86 6.37 -9.51
CA GLY A 89 19.19 5.91 -9.95
C GLY A 89 20.02 5.31 -8.83
#